data_AF-A0A0C2Y465-F1
#
_entry.id   AF-A0A0C2Y465-F1
#
_cell.length_a   1.000
_cell.length_b   1.000
_cell.length_c   1.000
_cell.angle_alpha   90.00
_cell.angle_beta   90.00
_cell.angle_gamma   90.00
#
_symmetry.space_group_name_H-M   'P 1'
#
loop_
_entity.id
_entity.type
_entity.pdbx_description
1 polymer ?
#
loop_
_entity_poly.entity_id
_entity_poly.type
_entity_poly.pdbx_seq_one_letter_code
_entity_poly.pdbx_strand_id
1 'polypeptide(L)' 'KLYASLLFASGHGYPLYYPETVVTHLPTEFRKICGISIGDVGVLSKSNEFLFAFNISLPADHPYNQ' A
#
# COMPACT_ATOMS: atom_id res chain seq x y z
N LYS A 1 12.09 -9.77 -9.49
CA LYS A 1 11.31 -10.13 -10.70
C LYS A 1 9.96 -10.77 -10.40
N LEU A 2 9.78 -11.49 -9.29
CA LEU A 2 8.53 -12.19 -8.93
C LEU A 2 7.28 -11.31 -8.96
N TYR A 3 7.36 -10.09 -8.40
CA TYR A 3 6.23 -9.18 -8.27
C TYR A 3 5.64 -8.76 -9.63
N ALA A 4 6.49 -8.31 -10.56
CA ALA A 4 6.07 -7.96 -11.90
C ALA A 4 5.47 -9.15 -12.66
N SER A 5 6.09 -10.33 -12.58
CA SER A 5 5.60 -11.53 -13.28
C SER A 5 4.23 -12.02 -12.78
N LEU A 6 3.94 -11.90 -11.48
CA LEU A 6 2.64 -12.30 -10.92
C LEU A 6 1.52 -11.35 -11.37
N LEU A 7 1.82 -10.06 -11.47
CA LEU A 7 0.84 -9.06 -11.88
C LEU A 7 0.52 -9.11 -13.38
N PHE A 8 1.53 -9.43 -14.21
CA PHE A 8 1.32 -9.65 -15.64
C PHE A 8 0.34 -10.80 -15.92
N ALA A 9 0.45 -11.92 -15.20
CA ALA A 9 -0.45 -13.06 -15.40
C ALA A 9 -1.92 -12.72 -15.06
N SER A 10 -2.14 -11.74 -14.18
CA SER A 10 -3.48 -11.26 -13.83
C SER A 10 -4.04 -10.18 -14.79
N GLY A 11 -3.30 -9.81 -15.84
CA GLY A 11 -3.72 -8.80 -16.83
C GLY A 11 -3.61 -7.34 -16.37
N HIS A 12 -3.02 -7.10 -15.19
CA HIS A 12 -2.96 -5.78 -14.56
C HIS A 12 -1.72 -4.94 -14.93
N GLY A 13 -0.88 -5.44 -15.85
CA GLY A 13 0.30 -4.71 -16.34
C GLY A 13 1.41 -4.56 -15.29
N TYR A 14 2.19 -3.48 -15.39
CA TYR A 14 3.24 -3.20 -14.42
C TYR A 14 2.63 -2.73 -13.08
N PRO A 15 3.14 -3.21 -11.93
CA PRO A 15 2.84 -2.59 -10.65
C PRO A 15 3.26 -1.13 -10.68
N LEU A 16 2.44 -0.23 -10.12
CA LEU A 16 2.47 1.24 -10.20
C LEU A 16 1.43 1.70 -11.25
N TYR A 17 0.25 2.17 -10.86
CA TYR A 17 0.10 3.47 -10.22
C TYR A 17 -1.33 3.65 -9.67
N TYR A 18 -1.51 3.41 -8.37
CA TYR A 18 -2.55 4.10 -7.60
C TYR A 18 -1.84 4.64 -6.34
N PRO A 19 -1.35 5.89 -6.37
CA PRO A 19 -0.52 6.44 -5.28
C PRO A 19 -1.33 6.65 -3.99
N GLU A 20 -2.66 6.67 -4.13
CA GLU A 20 -3.58 6.75 -3.01
C GLU A 20 -3.70 5.39 -2.34
N THR A 21 -3.36 5.34 -1.07
CA THR A 21 -3.64 4.18 -0.24
C THR A 21 -5.16 4.18 0.04
N VAL A 22 -5.86 3.06 -0.22
CA VAL A 22 -7.32 2.94 -0.02
C VAL A 22 -7.66 2.73 1.47
N VAL A 23 -7.11 3.58 2.32
CA VAL A 23 -7.03 3.32 3.76
C VAL A 23 -7.93 4.29 4.49
N THR A 24 -9.22 3.96 4.53
CA THR A 24 -10.25 4.85 5.09
C THR A 24 -10.08 5.11 6.59
N HIS A 25 -9.38 4.22 7.32
CA HIS A 25 -9.14 4.36 8.76
C HIS A 25 -8.02 5.35 9.11
N LEU A 26 -7.16 5.73 8.15
CA LEU A 26 -6.10 6.68 8.40
C LEU A 26 -6.61 8.13 8.37
N PRO A 27 -6.09 9.02 9.24
CA PRO A 27 -6.42 10.43 9.20
C PRO A 27 -6.26 11.03 7.81
N THR A 28 -7.19 11.88 7.40
CA THR A 28 -7.21 12.49 6.06
C THR A 28 -5.89 13.21 5.71
N GLU A 29 -5.24 13.82 6.70
CA GLU A 29 -3.95 14.50 6.51
C GLU A 29 -2.81 13.52 6.21
N PHE A 30 -2.82 12.32 6.81
CA PHE A 30 -1.85 11.27 6.48
C PHE A 30 -2.05 10.76 5.05
N ARG A 31 -3.31 10.56 4.63
CA ARG A 31 -3.62 10.12 3.26
C ARG A 31 -3.23 11.13 2.18
N LYS A 32 -3.34 12.42 2.47
CA LYS A 32 -3.02 13.49 1.52
C LYS A 32 -1.53 13.74 1.35
N ILE A 33 -0.74 13.50 2.39
CA ILE A 33 0.69 13.86 2.44
C ILE A 33 1.57 12.63 2.23
N CYS A 34 1.17 11.48 2.78
CA CYS A 34 1.91 10.22 2.71
C CYS A 34 1.15 9.22 1.81
N GLY A 35 1.56 9.13 0.56
CA GLY A 35 1.26 7.97 -0.28
C GLY A 35 2.02 6.73 0.20
N ILE A 36 2.07 5.70 -0.66
CA ILE A 36 2.86 4.49 -0.38
C ILE A 36 4.33 4.85 -0.14
N SER A 37 4.87 4.37 0.97
CA SER A 37 6.22 4.64 1.45
C SER A 37 7.02 3.35 1.65
N ILE A 38 8.34 3.46 1.70
CA ILE A 38 9.22 2.32 1.99
C ILE A 38 8.93 1.79 3.39
N GLY A 39 8.77 0.46 3.50
CA GLY A 39 8.43 -0.21 4.75
C GLY A 39 6.94 -0.48 4.92
N ASP A 40 6.09 0.05 4.04
CA ASP A 40 4.65 -0.25 4.07
C ASP A 40 4.41 -1.74 3.78
N VAL A 41 3.67 -2.36 4.68
CA VAL A 41 3.19 -3.74 4.59
C VAL A 41 1.71 -3.69 4.33
N GLY A 42 1.24 -4.49 3.36
CA GLY A 42 -0.15 -4.49 2.94
C GLY A 42 -0.46 -5.66 2.02
N VAL A 43 -1.71 -5.71 1.57
CA VAL A 43 -2.23 -6.76 0.68
C VAL A 43 -2.72 -6.13 -0.62
N LEU A 44 -2.46 -6.78 -1.75
CA LEU A 44 -3.05 -6.38 -3.02
C LEU A 44 -4.49 -6.90 -3.11
N SER A 45 -5.45 -5.99 -3.34
CA SER A 45 -6.84 -6.35 -3.58
C SER A 45 -6.99 -7.06 -4.93
N LYS A 46 -8.15 -7.69 -5.16
CA LYS A 46 -8.48 -8.30 -6.48
C LYS A 46 -8.50 -7.26 -7.61
N SER A 47 -8.72 -5.99 -7.27
CA SER A 47 -8.68 -4.83 -8.18
C SER A 47 -7.27 -4.23 -8.31
N ASN A 48 -6.25 -4.91 -7.76
CA ASN A 48 -4.86 -4.48 -7.77
C ASN A 48 -4.57 -3.20 -6.97
N GLU A 49 -5.40 -2.89 -5.97
CA GLU A 49 -5.19 -1.78 -5.05
C GLU A 49 -4.30 -2.22 -3.90
N PHE A 50 -3.38 -1.36 -3.46
CA PHE A 50 -2.59 -1.63 -2.26
C PHE A 50 -3.39 -1.25 -1.00
N LEU A 51 -3.81 -2.27 -0.26
CA LEU A 51 -4.46 -2.13 1.04
C LEU A 51 -3.38 -2.16 2.12
N PHE A 52 -3.02 -0.97 2.61
CA PHE A 52 -2.05 -0.81 3.69
C PHE A 52 -2.53 -1.47 4.99
N ALA A 53 -1.60 -2.05 5.72
CA ALA A 53 -1.82 -2.59 7.06
C ALA A 53 -1.00 -1.82 8.12
N PHE A 54 0.32 -1.75 7.96
CA PHE A 54 1.22 -1.04 8.86
C PHE A 54 2.57 -0.77 8.16
N ASN A 55 3.42 0.08 8.73
CA ASN A 55 4.80 0.27 8.26
C ASN A 55 5.79 -0.41 9.23
N ILE A 56 6.59 -1.34 8.72
CA ILE A 56 7.53 -2.15 9.51
C ILE A 56 8.74 -1.34 10.02
N SER A 57 9.03 -0.21 9.39
CA SER A 57 10.14 0.67 9.78
C SER A 57 9.74 1.62 10.91
N LEU A 58 8.46 1.68 11.28
CA LEU A 58 7.94 2.53 12.35
C LEU A 58 7.72 1.73 13.64
N PRO A 59 7.78 2.38 14.81
CA PRO A 59 7.42 1.76 16.08
C PRO A 59 6.01 1.16 16.08
N ALA A 60 5.78 0.12 16.88
CA ALA A 60 4.48 -0.55 16.96
C ALA A 60 3.36 0.37 17.50
N ASP A 61 3.72 1.34 18.33
CA ASP A 61 2.82 2.35 18.89
C ASP A 61 2.63 3.57 17.98
N HIS A 62 3.30 3.62 16.83
CA HIS A 62 3.17 4.72 15.90
C HIS A 62 1.70 4.85 15.42
N PRO A 63 1.14 6.06 15.29
CA PRO A 63 -0.24 6.28 14.81
C PRO A 63 -0.58 5.65 13.46
N TYR A 64 0.44 5.28 12.69
CA TYR A 64 0.34 4.64 11.37
C TYR A 64 0.22 3.11 11.46
N ASN A 65 0.48 2.53 12.64
CA ASN A 65 0.46 1.09 12.91
C ASN A 65 -0.67 0.71 13.90
N GLN A 66 -1.65 1.59 14.07
CA GLN A 66 -2.79 1.42 14.98
C GLN A 66 -3.92 0.62 14.33
#